data_AF-A0A5J4S799-F1
#
_entry.id   AF-A0A5J4S799-F1
#
_cell.length_a   1.000
_cell.length_b   1.000
_cell.length_c   1.000
_cell.angle_alpha   90.00
_cell.angle_beta   90.00
_cell.angle_gamma   90.00
#
_symmetry.space_group_name_H-M   'P 1'
#
loop_
_entity.id
_entity.type
_entity.pdbx_description
1 polymer ?
#
loop_
_entity_poly.entity_id
_entity_poly.type
_entity_poly.pdbx_seq_one_letter_code
_entity_poly.pdbx_strand_id
1 'polypeptide(L)'
;MNTDKMDISKVYTLFEEIQESLKQNNSNKPVESAQVDMTAVHTMTERFENLIEEAKKPTKVNHHHVISIGSNKVFFSLIGMCIVILILSFTIYNQRKTISQYKDNDLKYRYIRMQRQTGEENLYRLEQQFKYSDSIKIIHKQVERYEELVKEQAKRIERAKKNSEEAERLYKQKENIKNAK
;
A
#
# COMPACT_ATOMS: atom_id res chain seq x y z
N MET A 1 27.53 27.88 10.70
CA MET A 1 27.42 26.85 11.76
C MET A 1 27.85 27.50 13.06
N ASN A 2 26.97 28.29 13.67
CA ASN A 2 27.23 28.91 14.97
C ASN A 2 26.41 28.12 15.98
N THR A 3 27.09 27.25 16.70
CA THR A 3 26.52 26.63 17.89
C THR A 3 26.37 27.73 18.93
N ASP A 4 25.15 28.15 19.24
CA ASP A 4 24.78 28.82 20.50
C ASP A 4 24.96 27.81 21.65
N LYS A 5 26.20 27.36 21.83
CA LYS A 5 26.63 26.74 23.07
C LYS A 5 26.69 27.91 24.05
N MET A 6 25.89 27.81 25.10
CA MET A 6 25.97 28.62 26.33
C MET A 6 27.34 29.27 26.43
N ASP A 7 27.40 30.60 26.33
CA ASP A 7 28.64 31.36 26.12
C ASP A 7 29.65 31.02 27.22
N ILE A 8 30.48 30.00 26.95
CA ILE A 8 31.31 29.32 27.94
C ILE A 8 32.27 30.34 28.55
N SER A 9 32.69 31.32 27.75
CA SER A 9 33.50 32.44 28.19
C SER A 9 32.87 33.21 29.35
N LYS A 10 31.55 33.48 29.32
CA LYS A 10 30.84 34.22 30.38
C LYS A 10 30.74 33.42 31.67
N VAL A 11 30.53 32.12 31.56
CA VAL A 11 30.49 31.20 32.72
C VAL A 11 31.85 31.13 33.39
N TYR A 12 32.93 31.04 32.60
CA TYR A 12 34.30 31.04 33.13
C TYR A 12 34.69 32.36 33.77
N THR A 13 34.30 33.51 33.21
CA THR A 13 34.59 34.82 33.82
C THR A 13 33.91 34.99 35.17
N LEU A 14 32.66 34.53 35.33
CA LEU A 14 31.98 34.58 36.62
C LEU A 14 32.64 33.65 37.66
N PHE A 15 33.14 32.50 37.21
CA PHE A 15 33.87 31.58 38.09
C PHE A 15 35.21 32.16 38.57
N GLU A 16 35.95 32.82 37.68
CA GLU A 16 37.20 33.53 38.04
C GLU A 16 36.92 34.68 39.02
N GLU A 17 35.86 35.47 38.80
CA GLU A 17 35.45 36.55 39.70
C GLU A 17 35.06 36.04 41.11
N ILE A 18 34.44 34.85 41.18
CA ILE A 18 34.16 34.15 42.46
C ILE A 18 35.45 33.67 43.12
N GLN A 19 36.37 33.10 42.35
CA GLN A 19 37.67 32.64 42.85
C GLN A 19 38.44 33.81 43.45
N GLU A 20 38.47 34.95 42.77
CA GLU A 20 39.20 36.14 43.19
C GLU A 20 38.57 36.78 44.44
N SER A 21 37.25 36.89 44.52
CA SER A 21 36.54 37.41 45.69
C SER A 21 36.70 36.51 46.94
N LEU A 22 36.72 35.18 46.79
CA LEU A 22 37.03 34.26 47.89
C LEU A 22 38.50 34.29 48.33
N LYS A 23 39.42 34.60 47.41
CA LYS A 23 40.86 34.71 47.71
C LYS A 23 41.19 35.97 48.50
N GLN A 24 40.52 37.09 48.20
CA GLN A 24 40.63 38.33 48.98
C GLN A 24 40.15 38.15 50.43
N ASN A 25 39.15 37.29 50.66
CA ASN A 25 38.57 37.09 52.00
C ASN A 25 39.42 36.22 52.94
N ASN A 26 40.43 35.50 52.43
CA ASN A 26 41.19 34.48 53.19
C ASN A 26 42.60 34.89 53.64
N SER A 27 43.01 36.15 53.48
CA SER A 27 44.40 36.56 53.81
C SER A 27 44.69 36.92 55.27
N ASN A 28 43.78 36.77 56.25
CA ASN A 28 44.09 36.87 57.70
C ASN A 28 43.22 35.88 58.53
N LYS A 29 43.82 35.02 59.37
CA LYS A 29 43.20 33.90 60.18
C LYS A 29 42.65 34.38 61.56
N PRO A 30 41.85 33.62 62.38
CA PRO A 30 41.19 32.31 62.21
C PRO A 30 39.66 32.26 62.59
N VAL A 31 39.01 31.12 62.30
CA VAL A 31 37.63 30.65 62.66
C VAL A 31 36.77 31.55 63.56
N GLU A 32 35.88 32.33 62.96
CA GLU A 32 34.56 32.72 63.50
C GLU A 32 33.67 33.09 62.31
N SER A 33 32.36 32.80 62.40
CA SER A 33 31.43 32.62 61.27
C SER A 33 31.64 33.60 60.12
N ALA A 34 32.03 33.07 58.96
CA ALA A 34 32.03 33.81 57.70
C ALA A 34 30.65 34.46 57.53
N GLN A 35 30.58 35.78 57.74
CA GLN A 35 29.41 36.55 57.35
C GLN A 35 29.49 36.68 55.84
N VAL A 36 29.10 35.61 55.17
CA VAL A 36 28.86 35.58 53.74
C VAL A 36 27.88 36.72 53.47
N ASP A 37 28.32 37.71 52.70
CA ASP A 37 27.45 38.77 52.24
C ASP A 37 26.34 38.16 51.38
N MET A 38 25.20 37.89 52.03
CA MET A 38 24.04 37.23 51.42
C MET A 38 23.52 38.01 50.22
N THR A 39 23.77 39.32 50.18
CA THR A 39 23.42 40.19 49.05
C THR A 39 24.25 39.85 47.82
N ALA A 40 25.57 39.71 47.96
CA ALA A 40 26.46 39.32 46.87
C ALA A 40 26.17 37.89 46.38
N VAL A 41 25.90 36.95 47.30
CA VAL A 41 25.50 35.58 46.94
C VAL A 41 24.17 35.55 46.20
N HIS A 42 23.18 36.33 46.64
CA HIS A 42 21.89 36.42 45.95
C HIS A 42 22.05 36.98 44.53
N THR A 43 22.86 38.02 44.34
CA THR A 43 23.12 38.59 43.00
C THR A 43 23.81 37.58 42.08
N MET A 44 24.74 36.77 42.60
CA MET A 44 25.39 35.72 41.83
C MET A 44 24.43 34.59 41.45
N THR A 45 23.59 34.15 42.38
CA THR A 45 22.55 33.13 42.13
C THR A 45 21.59 33.60 41.04
N GLU A 46 21.12 34.84 41.10
CA GLU A 46 20.23 35.42 40.07
C GLU A 46 20.89 35.46 38.68
N ARG A 47 22.18 35.78 38.60
CA ARG A 47 22.94 35.75 37.34
C ARG A 47 23.07 34.34 36.77
N PHE A 48 23.30 33.35 37.63
CA PHE A 48 23.35 31.95 37.21
C PHE A 48 21.98 31.42 36.76
N GLU A 49 20.91 31.75 37.49
CA GLU A 49 19.55 31.38 37.11
C GLU A 49 19.18 31.94 35.74
N ASN A 50 19.51 33.20 35.45
CA ASN A 50 19.29 33.81 34.14
C ASN A 50 20.04 33.08 33.00
N LEU A 51 21.30 32.68 33.22
CA LEU A 51 22.07 31.92 32.23
C LEU A 51 21.50 30.50 32.02
N ILE A 52 21.01 29.87 33.09
CA ILE A 52 20.35 28.57 33.02
C ILE A 52 19.03 28.67 32.26
N GLU A 53 18.23 29.71 32.51
CA GLU A 53 16.99 29.96 31.76
C GLU A 53 17.25 30.22 30.29
N GLU A 54 18.31 30.97 29.96
CA GLU A 54 18.72 31.24 28.59
C GLU A 54 19.21 29.96 27.88
N ALA A 55 20.02 29.14 28.55
CA ALA A 55 20.50 27.86 28.03
C ALA A 55 19.37 26.81 27.91
N LYS A 56 18.32 26.91 28.73
CA LYS A 56 17.16 26.02 28.71
C LYS A 56 16.17 26.35 27.58
N LYS A 57 16.31 27.50 26.91
CA LYS A 57 15.49 27.82 25.74
C LYS A 57 15.75 26.78 24.64
N PRO A 58 14.73 26.03 24.18
CA PRO A 58 14.93 24.97 23.21
C PRO A 58 15.35 25.56 21.86
N THR A 59 16.51 25.15 21.36
CA THR A 59 16.99 25.50 20.03
C THR A 59 16.07 24.87 18.98
N LYS A 60 15.26 25.68 18.29
CA LYS A 60 14.41 25.22 17.19
C LYS A 60 15.29 24.88 15.98
N VAL A 61 15.57 23.59 15.76
CA VAL A 61 16.31 23.11 14.59
C VAL A 61 15.32 22.92 13.43
N ASN A 62 15.29 23.90 12.51
CA ASN A 62 14.51 23.82 11.28
C ASN A 62 15.27 23.00 10.23
N HIS A 63 14.72 21.84 9.85
CA HIS A 63 15.24 21.03 8.75
C HIS A 63 14.57 21.49 7.45
N HIS A 64 15.34 22.03 6.49
CA HIS A 64 14.82 22.37 5.17
C HIS A 64 15.42 21.44 4.12
N HIS A 65 14.56 20.80 3.32
CA HIS A 65 14.97 19.99 2.18
C HIS A 65 14.86 20.83 0.91
N VAL A 66 16.00 21.15 0.30
CA VAL A 66 16.06 21.86 -0.99
C VAL A 66 16.38 20.83 -2.07
N ILE A 67 15.42 20.58 -2.96
CA ILE A 67 15.63 19.76 -4.16
C ILE A 67 15.94 20.72 -5.30
N SER A 68 17.19 20.75 -5.77
CA SER A 68 17.59 21.55 -6.93
C SER A 68 17.60 20.69 -8.19
N ILE A 69 16.76 21.04 -9.16
CA ILE A 69 16.73 20.38 -10.47
C ILE A 69 17.67 21.14 -11.40
N GLY A 70 18.90 20.65 -11.52
CA GLY A 70 20.00 21.37 -12.18
C GLY A 70 19.95 21.41 -13.72
N SER A 71 18.98 20.76 -14.38
CA SER A 71 18.90 20.72 -15.83
C SER A 71 17.48 20.82 -16.35
N ASN A 72 17.23 21.85 -17.17
CA ASN A 72 15.94 22.11 -17.80
C ASN A 72 15.49 20.93 -18.69
N LYS A 73 16.44 20.25 -19.36
CA LYS A 73 16.16 19.08 -20.20
C LYS A 73 15.65 17.89 -19.39
N VAL A 74 16.24 17.64 -18.21
CA VAL A 74 15.83 16.54 -17.32
C VAL A 74 14.45 16.83 -16.74
N PHE A 75 14.17 18.09 -16.40
CA PHE A 75 12.84 18.51 -15.91
C PHE A 75 11.73 18.26 -16.94
N PHE A 76 11.91 18.71 -18.18
CA PHE A 76 10.93 18.45 -19.24
C PHE A 76 10.83 16.97 -19.59
N SER A 77 11.93 16.21 -19.55
CA SER A 77 11.90 14.76 -19.72
C SER A 77 11.08 14.07 -18.63
N LEU A 78 11.22 14.50 -17.38
CA LEU A 78 10.46 13.96 -16.25
C LEU A 78 8.95 14.25 -16.43
N ILE A 79 8.61 15.49 -16.80
CA ILE A 79 7.24 15.88 -17.10
C ILE A 79 6.67 15.05 -18.26
N GLY A 80 7.43 14.89 -19.35
CA GLY A 80 7.03 14.08 -20.49
C GLY A 80 6.77 12.62 -20.10
N MET A 81 7.64 12.03 -19.27
CA MET A 81 7.46 10.68 -18.75
C MET A 81 6.19 10.56 -17.91
N CYS A 82 5.93 11.52 -17.02
CA CYS A 82 4.69 11.56 -16.23
C CYS A 82 3.44 11.63 -17.12
N ILE A 83 3.45 12.47 -18.17
CA ILE A 83 2.34 12.58 -19.12
C ILE A 83 2.09 11.24 -19.84
N VAL A 84 3.15 10.57 -20.32
CA VAL A 84 3.03 9.27 -20.97
C VAL A 84 2.44 8.22 -20.01
N ILE A 85 2.91 8.18 -18.76
CA ILE A 85 2.37 7.26 -17.75
C ILE A 85 0.87 7.53 -17.53
N LEU A 86 0.46 8.80 -17.41
CA LEU A 86 -0.95 9.17 -17.24
C LEU A 86 -1.81 8.72 -18.42
N ILE A 87 -1.33 8.91 -19.66
CA ILE A 87 -2.01 8.44 -20.87
C ILE A 87 -2.17 6.91 -20.84
N LEU A 88 -1.10 6.18 -20.52
CA LEU A 88 -1.14 4.72 -20.40
C LEU A 88 -2.09 4.25 -19.29
N SER A 89 -2.09 4.91 -18.13
CA SER A 89 -3.04 4.61 -17.05
C SER A 89 -4.48 4.83 -17.49
N PHE A 90 -4.76 5.92 -18.22
CA PHE A 90 -6.09 6.21 -18.74
C PHE A 90 -6.55 5.18 -19.78
N THR A 91 -5.67 4.78 -20.71
CA THR A 91 -6.02 3.76 -21.71
C THR A 91 -6.28 2.41 -21.06
N ILE A 92 -5.46 1.98 -20.10
CA ILE A 92 -5.67 0.75 -19.33
C ILE A 92 -6.98 0.80 -18.55
N TYR A 93 -7.30 1.94 -17.92
CA TYR A 93 -8.55 2.10 -17.19
C TYR A 93 -9.77 1.90 -18.11
N ASN A 94 -9.78 2.53 -19.27
CA ASN A 94 -10.85 2.37 -20.25
C ASN A 94 -10.93 0.94 -20.79
N GLN A 95 -9.78 0.32 -21.08
CA GLN A 95 -9.73 -1.08 -21.51
C GLN A 95 -10.33 -2.02 -20.47
N ARG A 96 -10.04 -1.82 -19.17
CA ARG A 96 -10.60 -2.66 -18.09
C ARG A 96 -12.12 -2.62 -18.08
N LYS A 97 -12.74 -1.45 -18.30
CA LYS A 97 -14.19 -1.32 -18.38
C LYS A 97 -14.76 -2.14 -19.54
N THR A 98 -14.17 -2.01 -20.73
CA THR A 98 -14.57 -2.75 -21.93
C THR A 98 -14.39 -4.26 -21.76
N ILE A 99 -13.25 -4.70 -21.21
CA ILE A 99 -12.96 -6.11 -20.94
C ILE A 99 -13.99 -6.70 -19.97
N SER A 100 -14.35 -5.96 -18.91
CA SER A 100 -15.38 -6.39 -17.97
C SER A 100 -16.73 -6.57 -18.66
N GLN A 101 -17.13 -5.63 -19.52
CA GLN A 101 -18.37 -5.71 -20.27
C GLN A 101 -18.41 -6.92 -21.21
N TYR A 102 -17.31 -7.22 -21.90
CA TYR A 102 -17.24 -8.41 -22.76
C TYR A 102 -17.33 -9.70 -21.95
N LYS A 103 -16.67 -9.76 -20.78
CA LYS A 103 -16.77 -10.91 -19.88
C LYS A 103 -18.20 -11.13 -19.37
N ASP A 104 -18.88 -10.06 -18.99
CA ASP A 104 -20.26 -10.12 -18.51
C ASP A 104 -21.21 -10.52 -19.64
N ASN A 105 -21.03 -9.97 -20.84
CA ASN A 105 -21.85 -10.31 -22.01
C ASN A 105 -21.67 -11.76 -22.45
N ASP A 106 -20.45 -12.29 -22.43
CA ASP A 106 -20.17 -13.70 -22.68
C ASP A 106 -20.88 -14.61 -21.67
N LEU A 107 -20.81 -14.26 -20.37
CA LEU A 107 -21.51 -15.01 -19.34
C LEU A 107 -23.05 -14.94 -19.51
N LYS A 108 -23.61 -13.77 -19.83
CA LYS A 108 -25.04 -13.60 -20.15
C LYS A 108 -25.44 -14.50 -21.32
N TYR A 109 -24.65 -14.53 -22.39
CA TYR A 109 -24.91 -15.37 -23.56
C TYR A 109 -24.93 -16.87 -23.20
N ARG A 110 -23.91 -17.35 -22.48
CA ARG A 110 -23.83 -18.75 -22.04
C ARG A 110 -24.99 -19.13 -21.11
N TYR A 111 -25.38 -18.23 -20.21
CA TYR A 111 -26.52 -18.42 -19.34
C TYR A 111 -27.86 -18.52 -20.10
N ILE A 112 -28.08 -17.64 -21.08
CA ILE A 112 -29.24 -17.68 -21.96
C ILE A 112 -29.29 -19.00 -22.74
N ARG A 113 -28.16 -19.44 -23.28
CA ARG A 113 -28.02 -20.72 -23.99
C ARG A 113 -28.37 -21.91 -23.09
N MET A 114 -28.02 -21.86 -21.81
CA MET A 114 -28.37 -22.87 -20.81
C MET A 114 -29.89 -22.92 -20.54
N GLN A 115 -30.55 -21.77 -20.35
CA GLN A 115 -31.98 -21.73 -19.98
C GLN A 115 -32.93 -22.21 -21.09
N ARG A 116 -32.50 -22.23 -22.37
CA ARG A 116 -33.28 -22.65 -23.55
C ARG A 116 -34.57 -21.88 -23.86
N GLN A 117 -35.09 -21.07 -22.93
CA GLN A 117 -36.26 -20.21 -23.10
C GLN A 117 -35.95 -18.78 -22.64
N THR A 118 -35.97 -17.82 -23.56
CA THR A 118 -35.80 -16.40 -23.26
C THR A 118 -37.11 -15.66 -23.49
N GLY A 119 -37.92 -15.56 -22.43
CA GLY A 119 -38.96 -14.53 -22.38
C GLY A 119 -38.33 -13.17 -22.05
N GLU A 120 -39.01 -12.08 -22.43
CA GLU A 120 -38.57 -10.72 -22.13
C GLU A 120 -38.38 -10.48 -20.63
N GLU A 121 -39.25 -11.07 -19.80
CA GLU A 121 -39.16 -11.00 -18.34
C GLU A 121 -37.87 -11.63 -17.81
N ASN A 122 -37.47 -12.79 -18.34
CA ASN A 122 -36.25 -13.48 -17.92
C ASN A 122 -34.99 -12.69 -18.32
N LEU A 123 -35.02 -12.02 -19.47
CA LEU A 123 -33.92 -11.14 -19.91
C LEU A 123 -33.81 -9.91 -19.00
N TYR A 124 -34.94 -9.29 -18.65
CA TYR A 124 -34.95 -8.17 -17.72
C TYR A 124 -34.42 -8.56 -16.33
N ARG A 125 -34.85 -9.71 -15.80
CA ARG A 125 -34.37 -10.24 -14.51
C ARG A 125 -32.87 -10.53 -14.55
N LEU A 126 -32.36 -11.08 -15.65
CA LEU A 126 -30.94 -11.32 -15.86
C LEU A 126 -30.16 -10.00 -15.83
N GLU A 127 -30.65 -8.95 -16.50
CA GLU A 127 -30.00 -7.64 -16.48
C GLU A 127 -29.94 -7.05 -15.06
N GLN A 128 -31.01 -7.20 -14.27
CA GLN A 128 -31.02 -6.76 -12.87
C GLN A 128 -30.02 -7.54 -12.01
N GLN A 129 -29.86 -8.85 -12.23
CA GLN A 129 -28.87 -9.66 -11.51
C GLN A 129 -27.44 -9.20 -11.81
N PHE A 130 -27.14 -8.79 -13.04
CA PHE A 130 -25.81 -8.30 -13.40
C PHE A 130 -25.45 -6.93 -12.80
N LYS A 131 -26.38 -6.25 -12.12
CA LYS A 131 -26.06 -5.07 -11.31
C LYS A 131 -25.36 -5.44 -10.00
N TYR A 132 -25.52 -6.67 -9.52
CA TYR A 132 -25.00 -7.12 -8.22
C TYR A 132 -23.94 -8.20 -8.39
N SER A 133 -22.73 -7.94 -7.87
CA SER A 133 -21.58 -8.83 -8.05
C SER A 133 -21.80 -10.26 -7.49
N ASP A 134 -22.59 -10.41 -6.43
CA ASP A 134 -22.88 -11.73 -5.86
C ASP A 134 -23.80 -12.57 -6.74
N SER A 135 -24.76 -11.92 -7.43
CA SER A 135 -25.60 -12.60 -8.41
C SER A 135 -24.78 -13.07 -9.62
N ILE A 136 -23.81 -12.29 -10.09
CA ILE A 136 -22.89 -12.69 -11.16
C ILE A 136 -22.11 -13.95 -10.77
N LYS A 137 -21.59 -14.03 -9.52
CA LYS A 137 -20.89 -15.23 -9.03
C LYS A 137 -21.79 -16.46 -9.02
N ILE A 138 -23.06 -16.31 -8.64
CA ILE A 138 -24.03 -17.41 -8.64
C ILE A 138 -24.29 -17.88 -10.07
N ILE A 139 -24.54 -16.95 -11.00
CA ILE A 139 -24.77 -17.24 -12.43
C ILE A 139 -23.55 -17.96 -13.01
N HIS A 140 -22.34 -17.50 -12.71
CA HIS A 140 -21.10 -18.15 -13.15
C HIS A 140 -21.05 -19.63 -12.74
N LYS A 141 -21.32 -19.92 -11.46
CA LYS A 141 -21.34 -21.31 -10.96
C LYS A 141 -22.44 -22.16 -11.58
N GLN A 142 -23.60 -21.56 -11.88
CA GLN A 142 -24.70 -22.27 -12.55
C GLN A 142 -24.32 -22.66 -13.98
N VAL A 143 -23.76 -21.72 -14.74
CA VAL A 143 -23.28 -21.97 -16.12
C VAL A 143 -22.18 -23.02 -16.13
N GLU A 144 -21.18 -22.86 -15.26
CA GLU A 144 -20.04 -23.79 -15.15
C GLU A 144 -20.49 -25.23 -14.89
N ARG A 145 -21.38 -25.43 -13.89
CA ARG A 145 -21.94 -26.74 -13.59
C ARG A 145 -22.70 -27.33 -14.78
N TYR A 146 -23.48 -26.52 -15.48
CA TYR A 146 -24.23 -26.97 -16.64
C TYR A 146 -23.30 -27.41 -17.78
N GLU A 147 -22.28 -26.61 -18.09
CA GLU A 147 -21.30 -26.91 -19.13
C GLU A 147 -20.53 -28.20 -18.82
N GLU A 148 -20.16 -28.42 -17.56
CA GLU A 148 -19.54 -29.67 -17.11
C GLU A 148 -20.48 -30.86 -17.30
N LEU A 149 -21.74 -30.76 -16.90
CA LEU A 149 -22.73 -31.83 -17.06
C LEU A 149 -22.97 -32.16 -18.54
N VAL A 150 -23.08 -31.14 -19.40
CA VAL A 150 -23.22 -31.33 -20.85
C VAL A 150 -22.00 -32.03 -21.43
N LYS A 151 -20.79 -31.63 -21.02
CA LYS A 151 -19.54 -32.25 -21.44
C LYS A 151 -19.43 -33.71 -20.99
N GLU A 152 -19.83 -34.01 -19.77
CA GLU A 152 -19.86 -35.39 -19.28
C GLU A 152 -20.87 -36.26 -20.02
N GLN A 153 -22.07 -35.76 -20.27
CA GLN A 153 -23.08 -36.48 -21.04
C GLN A 153 -22.59 -36.75 -22.47
N ALA A 154 -21.99 -35.76 -23.14
CA ALA A 154 -21.41 -35.93 -24.46
C ALA A 154 -20.35 -37.05 -24.47
N LYS A 155 -19.44 -37.05 -23.49
CA LYS A 155 -18.43 -38.12 -23.33
C LYS A 155 -19.05 -39.49 -23.08
N ARG A 156 -20.12 -39.58 -22.28
CA ARG A 156 -20.82 -40.85 -22.02
C ARG A 156 -21.48 -41.39 -23.28
N ILE A 157 -22.13 -40.52 -24.06
CA ILE A 157 -22.76 -40.87 -25.33
C ILE A 157 -21.71 -41.35 -26.33
N GLU A 158 -20.58 -40.66 -26.45
CA GLU A 158 -19.49 -41.04 -27.34
C GLU A 158 -18.90 -42.42 -26.98
N ARG A 159 -18.66 -42.67 -25.69
CA ARG A 159 -18.22 -44.00 -25.21
C ARG A 159 -19.24 -45.09 -25.50
N ALA A 160 -20.52 -44.82 -25.26
CA ALA A 160 -21.59 -45.78 -25.54
C ALA A 160 -21.64 -46.12 -27.04
N LYS A 161 -21.51 -45.12 -27.92
CA LYS A 161 -21.46 -45.31 -29.36
C LYS A 161 -20.26 -46.15 -29.79
N LYS A 162 -19.06 -45.84 -29.29
CA LYS A 162 -17.85 -46.61 -29.57
C LYS A 162 -17.99 -48.07 -29.13
N ASN A 163 -18.50 -48.31 -27.93
CA ASN A 163 -18.71 -49.66 -27.41
C ASN A 163 -19.76 -50.43 -28.24
N SER A 164 -20.84 -49.77 -28.70
CA SER A 164 -21.82 -50.42 -29.57
C SER A 164 -21.24 -50.79 -30.94
N GLU A 165 -20.40 -49.92 -31.52
CA GLU A 165 -19.71 -50.20 -32.78
C GLU A 165 -18.73 -51.37 -32.64
N GLU A 166 -17.99 -51.45 -31.53
CA GLU A 166 -17.09 -52.57 -31.24
C GLU A 166 -17.86 -53.88 -31.02
N ALA A 167 -18.98 -53.84 -30.28
CA ALA A 167 -19.82 -55.02 -30.06
C ALA A 167 -20.42 -55.56 -31.37
N GLU A 168 -20.87 -54.68 -32.27
CA GLU A 168 -21.40 -55.06 -33.58
C GLU A 168 -20.31 -55.70 -34.46
N ARG A 169 -19.08 -55.15 -34.45
CA ARG A 169 -17.93 -55.74 -35.16
C ARG A 169 -17.60 -57.14 -34.64
N LEU A 170 -17.55 -57.33 -33.33
CA LEU A 170 -17.31 -58.63 -32.71
C LEU A 170 -18.43 -59.63 -33.03
N TYR A 171 -19.68 -59.19 -33.05
CA TYR A 171 -20.82 -60.03 -33.44
C TYR A 171 -20.69 -60.52 -34.89
N LYS A 172 -20.41 -59.61 -35.83
CA LYS A 172 -20.17 -59.95 -37.24
C LYS A 172 -18.99 -60.90 -37.42
N GLN A 173 -17.89 -60.69 -36.70
CA GLN A 173 -16.73 -61.58 -36.74
C GLN A 173 -17.08 -63.00 -36.24
N LYS A 174 -17.83 -63.09 -35.14
CA LYS A 174 -18.31 -64.37 -34.60
C LYS A 174 -19.21 -65.11 -35.58
N GLU A 175 -20.13 -64.40 -36.24
CA GLU A 175 -21.03 -64.99 -37.23
C GLU A 175 -20.27 -65.50 -38.46
N ASN A 176 -19.30 -64.72 -38.96
CA ASN A 176 -18.42 -65.15 -40.06
C ASN A 176 -17.63 -66.42 -39.71
N ILE A 177 -17.06 -66.51 -38.50
CA ILE A 177 -16.33 -67.71 -38.04
C ILE A 177 -17.27 -68.91 -37.93
N LYS A 178 -18.50 -68.73 -37.46
CA LYS A 178 -19.50 -69.80 -37.35
C LYS A 178 -19.90 -70.34 -38.72
N ASN A 179 -20.06 -69.47 -39.71
CA ASN A 179 -20.47 -69.86 -41.07
C ASN A 179 -19.31 -70.47 -41.89
N ALA A 180 -18.06 -70.30 -41.45
CA ALA A 180 -16.87 -70.86 -42.11
C ALA A 180 -16.50 -72.28 -41.62
N LYS A 181 -17.27 -72.87 -40.70
CA LYS A 181 -17.06 -74.20 -40.13
C LYS A 181 -18.23 -75.13 -40.48
#